data_AF-A0A2G2H2A9-F1
#
_entry.id   AF-A0A2G2H2A9-F1
#
_cell.length_a   1.000
_cell.length_b   1.000
_cell.length_c   1.000
_cell.angle_alpha   90.00
_cell.angle_beta   90.00
_cell.angle_gamma   90.00
#
_symmetry.space_group_name_H-M   'P 1'
#
loop_
_entity.id
_entity.type
_entity.pdbx_description
1 polymer ?
#
loop_
_entity_poly.entity_id
_entity_poly.type
_entity_poly.pdbx_seq_one_letter_code
_entity_poly.pdbx_strand_id
1 'polypeptide(L)'
;MNKRFNQVPITCPRTGHQRAISPAHAARFTGRSLRTAQRWANGSRIDAAASQVLAFRVFGVLPGDAWHDFRLIGDRLHNVHTGETWQPWELRAGWVMFQELRERRRRDIGQPAILQAVRG
;
A
#
# COMPACT_ATOMS: atom_id res chain seq x y z
N MET A 1 -23.39 -25.86 14.00
CA MET A 1 -21.92 -25.79 13.75
C MET A 1 -21.64 -24.74 12.69
N ASN A 2 -21.24 -23.53 13.09
CA ASN A 2 -20.80 -22.51 12.12
C ASN A 2 -19.46 -22.96 11.53
N LYS A 3 -19.46 -23.41 10.26
CA LYS A 3 -18.21 -23.59 9.51
C LYS A 3 -17.55 -22.21 9.42
N ARG A 4 -16.57 -21.94 10.29
CA ARG A 4 -15.64 -20.82 10.12
C ARG A 4 -14.92 -21.10 8.81
N PHE A 5 -15.39 -20.50 7.72
CA PHE A 5 -14.67 -20.55 6.46
C PHE A 5 -13.26 -20.01 6.73
N ASN A 6 -12.24 -20.79 6.36
CA ASN A 6 -10.88 -20.28 6.37
C ASN A 6 -10.87 -18.96 5.58
N GLN A 7 -10.30 -17.92 6.19
CA GLN A 7 -10.23 -16.59 5.59
C GLN A 7 -8.88 -16.42 4.90
N VAL A 8 -8.84 -15.58 3.88
CA VAL A 8 -7.60 -15.22 3.19
C VAL A 8 -6.87 -14.19 4.07
N PRO A 9 -5.70 -14.52 4.62
CA PRO A 9 -4.91 -13.55 5.37
C PRO A 9 -4.25 -12.57 4.40
N ILE A 10 -4.37 -11.29 4.68
CA ILE A 10 -3.75 -10.21 3.90
C ILE A 10 -2.95 -9.36 4.86
N THR A 11 -1.67 -9.20 4.55
CA THR A 11 -0.75 -8.40 5.32
C THR A 11 -0.49 -7.10 4.59
N CYS A 12 -0.60 -5.98 5.29
CA CYS A 12 -0.15 -4.70 4.78
C CYS A 12 1.38 -4.76 4.60
N PRO A 13 1.91 -4.57 3.38
CA PRO A 13 3.34 -4.71 3.11
C PRO A 13 4.20 -3.64 3.78
N ARG A 14 3.59 -2.59 4.36
CA ARG A 14 4.31 -1.47 4.98
C ARG A 14 4.29 -1.51 6.50
N THR A 15 3.15 -1.83 7.10
CA THR A 15 2.96 -1.80 8.55
C THR A 15 2.96 -3.19 9.18
N GLY A 16 2.90 -4.26 8.38
CA GLY A 16 2.76 -5.62 8.89
C GLY A 16 1.38 -5.94 9.47
N HIS A 17 0.46 -4.96 9.55
CA HIS A 17 -0.90 -5.19 10.01
C HIS A 17 -1.61 -6.23 9.15
N GLN A 18 -2.29 -7.16 9.80
CA GLN A 18 -3.02 -8.23 9.12
C GLN A 18 -4.52 -8.00 9.20
N ARG A 19 -5.20 -8.32 8.12
CA ARG A 19 -6.65 -8.42 8.03
C ARG A 19 -6.99 -9.71 7.31
N ALA A 20 -8.12 -10.29 7.68
CA ALA A 20 -8.61 -11.51 7.08
C ALA A 20 -9.93 -11.20 6.34
N ILE A 21 -10.04 -11.69 5.10
CA ILE A 21 -11.23 -11.49 4.26
C ILE A 21 -11.77 -12.83 3.77
N SER A 22 -13.05 -12.86 3.41
CA SER A 22 -13.63 -14.07 2.83
C SER A 22 -13.02 -14.39 1.46
N PRO A 23 -12.91 -15.68 1.08
CA PRO A 23 -12.45 -16.08 -0.25
C PRO A 23 -13.26 -15.45 -1.40
N ALA A 24 -14.56 -15.25 -1.20
CA ALA A 24 -15.44 -14.60 -2.18
C ALA A 24 -15.03 -13.15 -2.45
N HIS A 25 -14.72 -12.36 -1.41
CA HIS A 25 -14.24 -10.99 -1.58
C HIS A 25 -12.86 -10.97 -2.24
N ALA A 26 -11.95 -11.86 -1.84
CA ALA A 26 -10.62 -11.95 -2.43
C ALA A 26 -10.69 -12.26 -3.94
N ALA A 27 -11.51 -13.23 -4.33
CA ALA A 27 -11.76 -13.58 -5.73
C ALA A 27 -12.30 -12.37 -6.51
N ARG A 28 -13.34 -11.71 -5.97
CA ARG A 28 -13.96 -10.54 -6.61
C ARG A 28 -12.96 -9.40 -6.84
N PHE A 29 -12.14 -9.07 -5.84
CA PHE A 29 -11.18 -7.97 -5.96
C PHE A 29 -10.04 -8.27 -6.94
N THR A 30 -9.57 -9.51 -6.96
CA THR A 30 -8.39 -9.91 -7.74
C THR A 30 -8.73 -10.41 -9.14
N GLY A 31 -10.01 -10.64 -9.45
CA GLY A 31 -10.45 -11.28 -10.69
C GLY A 31 -10.06 -12.76 -10.79
N ARG A 32 -9.63 -13.39 -9.68
CA ARG A 32 -9.29 -14.82 -9.65
C ARG A 32 -10.51 -15.67 -9.35
N SER A 33 -10.42 -16.96 -9.67
CA SER A 33 -11.48 -17.92 -9.34
C SER A 33 -11.67 -18.08 -7.82
N LEU A 34 -12.89 -18.39 -7.39
CA LEU A 34 -13.19 -18.70 -5.98
C LEU A 34 -12.32 -19.86 -5.45
N ARG A 35 -12.07 -20.87 -6.30
CA ARG A 35 -11.20 -22.01 -5.95
C ARG A 35 -9.77 -21.56 -5.63
N THR A 36 -9.22 -20.63 -6.41
CA THR A 36 -7.91 -20.04 -6.15
C THR A 36 -7.90 -19.29 -4.82
N ALA A 37 -8.92 -18.49 -4.54
CA ALA A 37 -9.03 -17.76 -3.28
C ALA A 37 -9.18 -18.68 -2.06
N GLN A 38 -9.93 -19.79 -2.19
CA GLN A 38 -10.03 -20.81 -1.14
C GLN A 38 -8.69 -21.49 -0.87
N ARG A 39 -7.88 -21.73 -1.90
CA ARG A 39 -6.51 -22.25 -1.71
C ARG A 39 -5.65 -21.29 -0.90
N TRP A 40 -5.76 -19.98 -1.12
CA TRP A 40 -5.05 -18.99 -0.31
C TRP A 40 -5.49 -18.99 1.14
N ALA A 41 -6.80 -19.10 1.38
CA ALA A 41 -7.33 -19.25 2.74
C ALA A 41 -6.81 -20.52 3.45
N ASN A 42 -6.49 -21.57 2.68
CA ASN A 42 -5.88 -22.79 3.17
C ASN A 42 -4.33 -22.74 3.22
N GLY A 43 -3.73 -21.55 3.11
CA GLY A 43 -2.28 -21.35 3.27
C GLY A 43 -1.46 -21.45 1.98
N SER A 44 -2.10 -21.60 0.80
CA SER A 44 -1.35 -21.47 -0.46
C SER A 44 -0.85 -20.05 -0.65
N ARG A 45 0.35 -19.90 -1.24
CA ARG A 45 0.94 -18.60 -1.56
C ARG A 45 0.02 -17.78 -2.49
N ILE A 46 -0.17 -16.50 -2.15
CA ILE A 46 -0.86 -15.51 -2.99
C ILE A 46 0.12 -15.00 -4.05
N ASP A 47 -0.30 -14.94 -5.31
CA ASP A 47 0.54 -14.37 -6.36
C ASP A 47 0.77 -12.86 -6.15
N ALA A 48 1.89 -12.35 -6.67
CA ALA A 48 2.31 -10.97 -6.39
C ALA A 48 1.28 -9.93 -6.85
N ALA A 49 0.69 -10.11 -8.03
CA ALA A 49 -0.33 -9.21 -8.55
C ALA A 49 -1.61 -9.23 -7.68
N ALA A 50 -2.10 -10.42 -7.32
CA ALA A 50 -3.23 -10.54 -6.39
C ALA A 50 -2.92 -9.90 -5.04
N SER A 51 -1.73 -10.10 -4.48
CA SER A 51 -1.31 -9.52 -3.21
C SER A 51 -1.33 -7.99 -3.24
N GLN A 52 -0.82 -7.38 -4.32
CA GLN A 52 -0.85 -5.92 -4.50
C GLN A 52 -2.28 -5.37 -4.58
N VAL A 53 -3.15 -6.03 -5.35
CA VAL A 53 -4.56 -5.62 -5.47
C VAL A 53 -5.28 -5.75 -4.14
N LEU A 54 -5.03 -6.83 -3.40
CA LEU A 54 -5.60 -7.04 -2.07
C LEU A 54 -5.09 -6.00 -1.07
N ALA A 55 -3.80 -5.69 -1.07
CA ALA A 55 -3.23 -4.64 -0.22
C ALA A 55 -3.85 -3.26 -0.51
N PHE A 56 -4.05 -2.93 -1.80
CA PHE A 56 -4.75 -1.71 -2.19
C PHE A 56 -6.21 -1.71 -1.71
N ARG A 57 -6.97 -2.78 -1.98
CA ARG A 57 -8.40 -2.83 -1.67
C ARG A 57 -8.71 -2.92 -0.17
N VAL A 58 -7.84 -3.57 0.61
CA VAL A 58 -8.10 -3.84 2.04
C VAL A 58 -7.47 -2.80 2.96
N PHE A 59 -6.32 -2.25 2.57
CA PHE A 59 -5.57 -1.29 3.37
C PHE A 59 -5.46 0.10 2.73
N GLY A 60 -5.92 0.29 1.49
CA GLY A 60 -5.75 1.55 0.77
C GLY A 60 -4.32 1.78 0.28
N VAL A 61 -3.47 0.75 0.22
CA VAL A 61 -2.06 0.88 -0.17
C VAL A 61 -1.94 1.25 -1.65
N LEU A 62 -1.51 2.48 -1.93
CA LEU A 62 -1.31 2.95 -3.29
C LEU A 62 -0.02 2.37 -3.91
N PRO A 63 -0.03 2.08 -5.22
CA PRO A 63 1.16 1.66 -5.94
C PRO A 63 2.13 2.83 -6.17
N GLY A 64 3.43 2.52 -6.16
CA GLY A 64 4.53 3.48 -6.40
C GLY A 64 5.05 4.16 -5.14
N ASP A 65 6.37 4.35 -5.03
CA ASP A 65 6.97 4.81 -3.76
C ASP A 65 6.65 6.26 -3.40
N ALA A 66 6.23 7.10 -4.35
CA ALA A 66 5.77 8.46 -4.05
C ALA A 66 4.55 8.47 -3.12
N TRP A 67 3.76 7.40 -3.14
CA TRP A 67 2.52 7.28 -2.38
C TRP A 67 2.66 6.38 -1.16
N HIS A 68 3.89 6.03 -0.76
CA HIS A 68 4.10 5.02 0.29
C HIS A 68 3.51 5.47 1.64
N ASP A 69 3.48 6.77 1.90
CA ASP A 69 2.94 7.39 3.11
C ASP A 69 1.44 7.63 3.03
N PHE A 70 0.83 7.38 1.88
CA PHE A 70 -0.58 7.66 1.65
C PHE A 70 -1.40 6.37 1.64
N ARG A 71 -2.62 6.47 2.16
CA ARG A 71 -3.65 5.42 2.11
C ARG A 71 -4.95 5.97 1.57
N LEU A 72 -5.57 5.26 0.64
CA LEU A 72 -6.90 5.59 0.18
C LEU A 72 -7.95 4.99 1.13
N ILE A 73 -8.73 5.85 1.79
CA ILE A 73 -9.83 5.47 2.66
C ILE A 73 -11.10 6.14 2.13
N GLY A 74 -12.00 5.34 1.56
CA GLY A 74 -13.15 5.88 0.83
C GLY A 74 -12.70 6.65 -0.42
N ASP A 75 -13.08 7.91 -0.51
CA ASP A 75 -12.70 8.84 -1.58
C ASP A 75 -11.49 9.72 -1.21
N ARG A 76 -10.91 9.56 -0.02
CA ARG A 76 -9.87 10.45 0.52
C ARG A 76 -8.51 9.77 0.68
N LEU A 77 -7.46 10.58 0.57
CA LEU A 77 -6.08 10.18 0.76
C LEU A 77 -5.57 10.64 2.12
N HIS A 78 -5.17 9.67 2.93
CA HIS A 78 -4.72 9.87 4.30
C HIS A 78 -3.21 9.63 4.39
N ASN A 79 -2.46 10.62 4.88
CA ASN A 79 -1.03 10.46 5.16
C ASN A 79 -0.86 9.77 6.53
N VAL A 80 -0.29 8.56 6.55
CA VAL A 80 -0.17 7.75 7.78
C VAL A 80 0.86 8.29 8.78
N HIS A 81 1.73 9.21 8.39
CA HIS A 81 2.74 9.81 9.28
C HIS A 81 2.29 11.15 9.84
N THR A 82 1.64 11.99 9.02
CA THR A 82 1.21 13.34 9.44
C THR A 82 -0.23 13.38 9.95
N GLY A 83 -1.05 12.36 9.61
CA GLY A 83 -2.48 12.33 9.92
C GLY A 83 -3.34 13.20 8.99
N GLU A 84 -2.72 13.91 8.05
CA GLU A 84 -3.42 14.79 7.12
C GLU A 84 -4.30 13.99 6.16
N THR A 85 -5.42 14.59 5.77
CA THR A 85 -6.36 13.99 4.83
C THR A 85 -6.64 14.94 3.69
N TRP A 86 -6.52 14.43 2.48
CA TRP A 86 -6.58 15.17 1.24
C TRP A 86 -7.64 14.56 0.33
N GLN A 87 -8.34 15.39 -0.42
CA GLN A 87 -9.12 14.92 -1.55
C GLN A 87 -8.19 14.67 -2.75
N PRO A 88 -8.46 13.66 -3.59
CA PRO A 88 -7.62 13.34 -4.74
C PRO A 88 -7.42 14.53 -5.70
N TRP A 89 -8.39 15.44 -5.80
CA TRP A 89 -8.27 16.64 -6.64
C TRP A 89 -7.38 17.73 -6.03
N GLU A 90 -7.28 17.82 -4.71
CA GLU A 90 -6.38 18.77 -4.01
C GLU A 90 -4.91 18.41 -4.27
N LEU A 91 -4.66 17.12 -4.49
CA LEU A 91 -3.34 16.63 -4.87
C LEU A 91 -2.99 16.93 -6.33
N ARG A 92 -3.89 17.43 -7.19
CA ARG A 92 -3.45 17.88 -8.53
C ARG A 92 -2.52 19.08 -8.45
N ALA A 93 -2.74 19.98 -7.51
CA ALA A 93 -1.82 21.07 -7.20
C ALA A 93 -0.63 20.57 -6.35
N GLY A 94 -0.88 19.64 -5.42
CA GLY A 94 0.16 19.05 -4.58
C GLY A 94 1.11 18.09 -5.30
N TRP A 95 0.72 17.48 -6.43
CA TRP A 95 1.47 16.41 -7.10
C TRP A 95 2.84 16.87 -7.58
N VAL A 96 2.91 18.09 -8.12
CA VAL A 96 4.19 18.71 -8.50
C VAL A 96 5.10 18.85 -7.27
N MET A 97 4.55 19.34 -6.17
CA MET A 97 5.27 19.50 -4.91
C MET A 97 5.68 18.15 -4.29
N PHE A 98 4.86 17.09 -4.40
CA PHE A 98 5.22 15.75 -3.97
C PHE A 98 6.31 15.11 -4.84
N GLN A 99 6.29 15.35 -6.16
CA GLN A 99 7.37 14.93 -7.05
C GLN A 99 8.67 15.67 -6.72
N GLU A 100 8.61 16.98 -6.50
CA GLU A 100 9.78 17.77 -6.09
C GLU A 100 10.33 17.36 -4.73
N LEU A 101 9.48 17.11 -3.73
CA LEU A 101 9.90 16.63 -2.41
C LEU A 101 10.52 15.23 -2.49
N ARG A 102 10.00 14.34 -3.35
CA ARG A 102 10.59 13.02 -3.57
C ARG A 102 11.94 13.11 -4.27
N GLU A 103 12.07 13.95 -5.29
CA GLU A 103 13.34 14.20 -5.98
C GLU A 103 14.36 14.85 -5.06
N ARG A 104 13.95 15.79 -4.19
CA ARG A 104 14.80 16.34 -3.13
C ARG A 104 15.25 15.26 -2.15
N ARG A 105 14.32 14.45 -1.61
CA ARG A 105 14.67 13.36 -0.68
C ARG A 105 15.58 12.31 -1.34
N ARG A 106 15.42 12.02 -2.64
CA ARG A 106 16.35 11.18 -3.41
C ARG A 106 17.73 11.80 -3.55
N ARG A 107 17.82 13.11 -3.80
CA ARG A 107 19.10 13.84 -3.84
C ARG A 107 19.77 13.89 -2.47
N ASP A 108 19.00 14.07 -1.40
CA ASP A 108 19.52 14.10 -0.03
C ASP A 108 20.04 12.72 0.40
N ILE A 109 19.38 11.62 0.01
CA ILE A 109 19.87 10.25 0.24
C ILE A 109 21.05 9.91 -0.71
N GLY A 110 21.12 10.56 -1.87
CA GLY A 110 22.21 10.45 -2.85
C GLY A 110 23.41 11.38 -2.58
N GLN A 111 23.38 12.18 -1.51
CA GLN A 111 24.56 12.90 -0.99
C GLN A 111 25.15 12.15 0.20
N PRO A 112 25.99 11.12 0.01
CA PRO A 112 26.95 10.78 1.04
C PRO A 112 27.94 11.95 1.15
N ALA A 113 27.80 12.75 2.21
CA ALA A 113 28.89 13.42 2.90
C ALA A 113 29.98 14.13 2.04
N ILE A 114 29.62 14.94 1.04
CA ILE A 114 30.60 15.87 0.41
C ILE A 114 30.85 17.12 1.30
N LEU A 115 30.21 17.21 2.47
CA LEU A 115 30.43 18.28 3.46
C LEU A 115 31.48 17.95 4.53
N GLN A 116 32.56 17.24 4.17
CA GLN A 116 33.78 17.19 4.99
C GLN A 116 35.07 17.68 4.28
N ALA A 117 34.98 18.32 3.10
CA ALA A 117 36.18 18.79 2.38
C ALA A 117 36.34 20.32 2.28
N VAL A 118 35.53 21.14 2.98
CA VAL A 118 35.62 22.62 2.84
C VAL A 118 35.67 23.38 4.17
N ARG A 119 35.97 22.73 5.30
CA ARG A 119 36.35 23.44 6.54
C ARG A 119 37.42 22.68 7.31
N GLY A 120 38.65 23.21 7.25
CA GLY A 120 39.72 22.94 8.22
C GLY A 120 40.80 22.02 7.70
#